data_AF-A0A7W6E972-F1
#
_entry.id   AF-A0A7W6E972-F1
#
_cell.length_a   1.000
_cell.length_b   1.000
_cell.length_c   1.000
_cell.angle_alpha   90.00
_cell.angle_beta   90.00
_cell.angle_gamma   90.00
#
_symmetry.space_group_name_H-M   'P 1'
#
loop_
_entity.id
_entity.type
_entity.pdbx_description
1 polymer ?
#
loop_
_entity_poly.entity_id
_entity_poly.type
_entity_poly.pdbx_seq_one_letter_code
_entity_poly.pdbx_strand_id
1 'polypeptide(L)'
;MKTFAQNLTSLMPTGITLAPELIEAFDWLEDQGWHRVRDGGQPEDHWLSIYPEDQRNQAGASYVVFGGTTLPFTSHCSAPNPDVDNRIAEIATTAGDGGRAAIWLDEHGKQQFIQLGHDNASIITDDPLVFLQYLAMGYPEPGALEGTDITPLQSALEYHGFGSASDFAPNLSPILPIAFQGFLQNRFNLDIPATARDLGIKDFVEYNDEGTTDPFALWLTSVTPEPTEAELAYEMELMRTIDSLNLQDSDSSETILEKIGTLFNPKD
;
A
#
# COMPACT_ATOMS: atom_id res chain seq x y z
N MET A 1 12.27 20.67 -7.98
CA MET A 1 11.41 20.31 -6.84
C MET A 1 10.30 21.32 -6.70
N LYS A 2 9.11 20.90 -7.07
CA LYS A 2 7.84 21.62 -6.98
C LYS A 2 7.14 21.32 -5.65
N THR A 3 5.89 21.76 -5.55
CA THR A 3 5.13 21.84 -4.30
C THR A 3 4.92 20.47 -3.66
N PHE A 4 4.55 19.45 -4.43
CA PHE A 4 4.27 18.12 -3.88
C PHE A 4 5.52 17.52 -3.25
N ALA A 5 6.64 17.49 -3.99
CA ALA A 5 7.88 16.91 -3.47
C ALA A 5 8.43 17.70 -2.27
N GLN A 6 8.27 19.03 -2.24
CA GLN A 6 8.57 19.85 -1.07
C GLN A 6 7.74 19.46 0.16
N ASN A 7 6.43 19.34 -0.02
CA ASN A 7 5.51 18.98 1.04
C ASN A 7 5.77 17.57 1.56
N LEU A 8 5.92 16.60 0.67
CA LEU A 8 6.24 15.22 1.05
C LEU A 8 7.57 15.15 1.81
N THR A 9 8.61 15.86 1.36
CA THR A 9 9.90 15.93 2.09
C THR A 9 9.73 16.53 3.48
N SER A 10 8.84 17.52 3.67
CA SER A 10 8.60 18.14 4.98
C SER A 10 7.95 17.21 6.00
N LEU A 11 7.30 16.14 5.54
CA LEU A 11 6.71 15.10 6.37
C LEU A 11 7.72 14.01 6.75
N MET A 12 8.85 13.92 6.06
CA MET A 12 9.82 12.84 6.29
C MET A 12 10.58 13.03 7.61
N PRO A 13 10.80 11.95 8.37
CA PRO A 13 11.71 11.97 9.50
C PRO A 13 13.12 12.38 9.12
N THR A 14 13.88 12.84 10.12
CA THR A 14 15.29 13.17 9.94
C THR A 14 16.08 11.93 9.49
N GLY A 15 16.83 12.06 8.40
CA GLY A 15 17.65 10.98 7.85
C GLY A 15 17.01 10.24 6.67
N ILE A 16 15.72 10.46 6.41
CA ILE A 16 15.04 9.98 5.20
C ILE A 16 14.91 11.11 4.19
N THR A 17 15.21 10.81 2.93
CA THR A 17 15.19 11.77 1.83
C THR A 17 14.56 11.17 0.57
N LEU A 18 13.92 12.01 -0.25
CA LEU A 18 13.50 11.59 -1.58
C LEU A 18 14.70 11.47 -2.51
N ALA A 19 14.78 10.36 -3.25
CA ALA A 19 15.76 10.23 -4.32
C ALA A 19 15.46 11.25 -5.44
N PRO A 20 16.48 11.77 -6.14
CA PRO A 20 16.30 12.71 -7.25
C PRO A 20 15.33 12.22 -8.31
N GLU A 21 15.34 10.92 -8.61
CA GLU A 21 14.48 10.27 -9.59
C GLU A 21 13.00 10.37 -9.22
N LEU A 22 12.66 10.20 -7.93
CA LEU A 22 11.30 10.40 -7.43
C LEU A 22 10.89 11.87 -7.53
N ILE A 23 11.79 12.79 -7.16
CA ILE A 23 11.51 14.24 -7.28
C ILE A 23 11.21 14.62 -8.73
N GLU A 24 11.98 14.11 -9.69
CA GLU A 24 11.74 14.36 -11.11
C GLU A 24 10.43 13.76 -11.61
N ALA A 25 10.09 12.54 -11.16
CA ALA A 25 8.80 11.92 -11.47
C ALA A 25 7.63 12.72 -10.90
N PHE A 26 7.72 13.15 -9.64
CA PHE A 26 6.69 13.98 -9.00
C PHE A 26 6.55 15.34 -9.67
N ASP A 27 7.67 15.99 -10.00
CA ASP A 27 7.65 17.27 -10.69
C ASP A 27 6.98 17.13 -12.07
N TRP A 28 7.21 16.02 -12.78
CA TRP A 28 6.55 15.73 -14.05
C TRP A 28 5.04 15.48 -13.89
N LEU A 29 4.61 14.71 -12.89
CA LEU A 29 3.18 14.47 -12.60
C LEU A 29 2.47 15.78 -12.23
N GLU A 30 3.13 16.67 -11.48
CA GLU A 30 2.63 18.03 -11.22
C GLU A 30 2.49 18.84 -12.51
N ASP A 31 3.47 18.77 -13.43
CA ASP A 31 3.41 19.43 -14.74
C ASP A 31 2.27 18.93 -15.64
N GLN A 32 1.85 17.67 -15.48
CA GLN A 32 0.66 17.16 -16.16
C GLN A 32 -0.66 17.70 -15.58
N GLY A 33 -0.60 18.44 -14.47
CA GLY A 33 -1.78 18.93 -13.75
C GLY A 33 -2.49 17.82 -12.97
N TRP A 34 -1.78 16.76 -12.57
CA TRP A 34 -2.36 15.63 -11.82
C TRP A 34 -2.23 15.77 -10.30
N HIS A 35 -1.63 16.87 -9.85
CA HIS A 35 -1.58 17.27 -8.45
C HIS A 35 -2.96 17.69 -7.93
N ARG A 36 -3.31 17.20 -6.76
CA ARG A 36 -4.55 17.56 -6.07
C ARG A 36 -4.26 17.83 -4.60
N VAL A 37 -5.15 18.60 -4.00
CA VAL A 37 -5.07 19.02 -2.60
C VAL A 37 -6.44 18.76 -1.97
N ARG A 38 -6.48 18.04 -0.85
CA ARG A 38 -7.68 17.82 -0.04
C ARG A 38 -8.01 19.07 0.79
N ASP A 39 -9.18 19.08 1.43
CA ASP A 39 -9.61 20.20 2.27
C ASP A 39 -8.67 20.37 3.48
N GLY A 40 -7.85 21.43 3.47
CA GLY A 40 -6.92 21.75 4.55
C GLY A 40 -5.62 22.38 4.06
N GLY A 41 -5.15 21.94 2.87
CA GLY A 41 -3.93 22.45 2.22
C GLY A 41 -2.65 22.26 3.04
N GLN A 42 -2.66 21.39 4.06
CA GLN A 42 -1.47 21.00 4.79
C GLN A 42 -0.62 20.04 3.94
N PRO A 43 0.68 19.85 4.25
CA PRO A 43 1.54 18.98 3.46
C PRO A 43 0.96 17.57 3.19
N GLU A 44 0.29 16.96 4.16
CA GLU A 44 -0.39 15.65 4.08
C GLU A 44 -1.67 15.65 3.22
N ASP A 45 -2.23 16.82 2.91
CA ASP A 45 -3.41 16.95 2.05
C ASP A 45 -3.07 16.89 0.56
N HIS A 46 -1.78 16.94 0.22
CA HIS A 46 -1.30 16.94 -1.17
C HIS A 46 -1.10 15.51 -1.67
N TRP A 47 -1.61 15.22 -2.86
CA TRP A 47 -1.47 13.92 -3.49
C TRP A 47 -1.29 13.98 -5.01
N LEU A 48 -0.64 12.96 -5.57
CA LEU A 48 -0.43 12.78 -7.01
C LEU A 48 -0.94 11.40 -7.45
N SER A 49 -1.65 11.35 -8.56
CA SER A 49 -1.98 10.09 -9.24
C SER A 49 -0.98 9.82 -10.37
N ILE A 50 -0.76 8.54 -10.69
CA ILE A 50 -0.05 8.11 -11.90
C ILE A 50 -0.94 8.11 -13.15
N TYR A 51 -2.20 8.52 -13.02
CA TYR A 51 -3.19 8.61 -14.09
C TYR A 51 -3.65 10.06 -14.32
N PRO A 52 -4.09 10.38 -15.54
CA PRO A 52 -4.83 11.60 -15.80
C PRO A 52 -6.18 11.63 -15.07
N GLU A 53 -6.74 12.83 -14.93
CA GLU A 53 -7.96 13.08 -14.16
C GLU A 53 -9.17 12.26 -14.60
N ASP A 54 -9.32 12.02 -15.89
CA ASP A 54 -10.41 11.24 -16.46
C ASP A 54 -10.28 9.73 -16.20
N GLN A 55 -9.10 9.25 -15.81
CA GLN A 55 -8.81 7.82 -15.60
C GLN A 55 -8.65 7.43 -14.13
N ARG A 56 -8.09 8.31 -13.28
CA ARG A 56 -7.69 7.98 -11.90
C ARG A 56 -8.79 7.43 -10.99
N ASN A 57 -10.06 7.72 -11.27
CA ASN A 57 -11.21 7.27 -10.47
C ASN A 57 -11.98 6.12 -11.14
N GLN A 58 -11.48 5.58 -12.25
CA GLN A 58 -12.10 4.44 -12.91
C GLN A 58 -11.75 3.15 -12.16
N ALA A 59 -12.69 2.21 -12.10
CA ALA A 59 -12.53 0.99 -11.31
C ALA A 59 -11.36 0.08 -11.76
N GLY A 60 -10.94 0.19 -13.03
CA GLY A 60 -9.77 -0.53 -13.53
C GLY A 60 -8.43 0.18 -13.29
N ALA A 61 -8.40 1.40 -12.75
CA ALA A 61 -7.15 2.09 -12.45
C ALA A 61 -6.46 1.47 -11.23
N SER A 62 -5.13 1.44 -11.25
CA SER A 62 -4.34 1.06 -10.08
C SER A 62 -4.59 2.02 -8.91
N TYR A 63 -4.60 1.49 -7.69
CA TYR A 63 -4.77 2.25 -6.44
C TYR A 63 -3.57 3.15 -6.08
N VAL A 64 -2.52 3.18 -6.90
CA VAL A 64 -1.32 3.99 -6.65
C VAL A 64 -1.66 5.48 -6.63
N VAL A 65 -1.48 6.07 -5.45
CA VAL A 65 -1.55 7.51 -5.22
C VAL A 65 -0.40 7.92 -4.32
N PHE A 66 0.47 8.80 -4.79
CA PHE A 66 1.54 9.36 -3.95
C PHE A 66 0.97 10.37 -2.96
N GLY A 67 1.47 10.31 -1.74
CA GLY A 67 1.07 11.16 -0.62
C GLY A 67 1.80 10.75 0.65
N GLY A 68 1.88 11.66 1.61
CA GLY A 68 2.46 11.39 2.92
C GLY A 68 1.43 11.53 4.03
N THR A 69 1.84 11.22 5.26
CA THR A 69 1.00 11.32 6.45
C THR A 69 1.76 11.98 7.59
N THR A 70 1.03 12.60 8.52
CA THR A 70 1.55 13.06 9.81
C THR A 70 1.33 12.03 10.92
N LEU A 71 0.66 10.92 10.60
CA LEU A 71 0.42 9.84 11.55
C LEU A 71 1.72 9.05 11.79
N PRO A 72 2.09 8.81 13.05
CA PRO A 72 3.20 7.92 13.37
C PRO A 72 2.84 6.47 13.01
N PHE A 73 3.83 5.68 12.59
CA PHE A 73 3.63 4.29 12.19
C PHE A 73 3.33 3.37 13.39
N THR A 74 4.05 3.57 14.49
CA THR A 74 3.97 2.94 15.82
C THR A 74 3.96 1.42 15.91
N SER A 75 3.87 0.64 14.81
CA SER A 75 4.04 -0.83 14.81
C SER A 75 3.25 -1.54 15.92
N HIS A 76 1.97 -1.17 16.09
CA HIS A 76 1.08 -1.68 17.16
C HIS A 76 1.50 -1.33 18.60
N CYS A 77 2.48 -0.45 18.80
CA CYS A 77 2.78 0.11 20.11
C CYS A 77 1.59 0.95 20.61
N SER A 78 1.29 0.82 21.91
CA SER A 78 0.23 1.56 22.60
C SER A 78 0.47 3.08 22.69
N ALA A 79 1.67 3.53 22.35
CA ALA A 79 2.06 4.94 22.25
C ALA A 79 3.10 5.11 21.12
N PRO A 80 3.26 6.34 20.59
CA PRO A 80 4.31 6.64 19.61
C PRO A 80 5.69 6.20 20.09
N ASN A 81 6.44 5.58 19.18
CA ASN A 81 7.78 5.08 19.44
C ASN A 81 8.76 5.75 18.46
N PRO A 82 9.45 6.82 18.87
CA PRO A 82 10.35 7.56 17.99
C PRO A 82 11.45 6.72 17.34
N ASP A 83 11.88 5.62 17.97
CA ASP A 83 12.91 4.74 17.39
C ASP A 83 12.39 3.93 16.20
N VAL A 84 11.06 3.73 16.14
CA VAL A 84 10.34 3.09 15.02
C VAL A 84 9.84 4.15 14.04
N ASP A 85 9.14 5.17 14.55
CA ASP A 85 8.48 6.20 13.77
C ASP A 85 9.48 6.99 12.91
N ASN A 86 10.68 7.25 13.41
CA ASN A 86 11.69 7.98 12.64
C ASN A 86 12.37 7.14 11.55
N ARG A 87 12.05 5.85 11.44
CA ARG A 87 12.64 4.95 10.45
C ARG A 87 11.72 4.68 9.26
N ILE A 88 10.48 5.17 9.27
CA ILE A 88 9.49 4.95 8.23
C ILE A 88 8.98 6.29 7.71
N ALA A 89 8.91 6.44 6.39
CA ALA A 89 8.25 7.56 5.74
C ALA A 89 7.29 7.04 4.65
N GLU A 90 5.98 7.18 4.86
CA GLU A 90 5.00 6.84 3.83
C GLU A 90 5.11 7.79 2.64
N ILE A 91 5.03 7.24 1.43
CA ILE A 91 5.12 8.02 0.19
C ILE A 91 4.02 7.70 -0.82
N ALA A 92 3.30 6.58 -0.66
CA ALA A 92 2.13 6.26 -1.48
C ALA A 92 1.11 5.36 -0.77
N THR A 93 -0.15 5.53 -1.14
CA THR A 93 -1.20 4.51 -1.00
C THR A 93 -1.14 3.56 -2.19
N THR A 94 -1.24 2.26 -1.93
CA THR A 94 -1.09 1.20 -2.94
C THR A 94 -2.18 0.12 -2.88
N ALA A 95 -3.11 0.19 -1.93
CA ALA A 95 -4.30 -0.67 -1.89
C ALA A 95 -5.47 0.02 -1.16
N GLY A 96 -6.70 -0.38 -1.48
CA GLY A 96 -7.93 0.21 -0.94
C GLY A 96 -8.19 -0.11 0.52
N ASP A 97 -7.63 -1.22 1.02
CA ASP A 97 -7.68 -1.67 2.41
C ASP A 97 -6.77 -0.91 3.37
N GLY A 98 -5.93 0.00 2.85
CA GLY A 98 -4.92 0.69 3.64
C GLY A 98 -3.48 0.37 3.27
N GLY A 99 -3.21 -0.48 2.28
CA GLY A 99 -1.85 -0.77 1.83
C GLY A 99 -1.06 0.50 1.43
N ARG A 100 0.21 0.53 1.81
CA ARG A 100 1.14 1.65 1.59
C ARG A 100 2.45 1.19 0.97
N ALA A 101 3.09 2.12 0.27
CA ALA A 101 4.52 2.08 0.02
C ALA A 101 5.21 3.17 0.84
N ALA A 102 6.34 2.80 1.44
CA ALA A 102 7.10 3.67 2.32
C ALA A 102 8.60 3.52 2.09
N ILE A 103 9.37 4.45 2.63
CA ILE A 103 10.82 4.34 2.77
C ILE A 103 11.13 3.88 4.19
N TRP A 104 11.90 2.81 4.32
CA TRP A 104 12.47 2.35 5.58
C TRP A 104 13.96 2.67 5.65
N LEU A 105 14.42 3.20 6.78
CA LEU A 105 15.84 3.33 7.10
C LEU A 105 16.32 2.06 7.80
N ASP A 106 17.16 1.27 7.14
CA ASP A 106 17.66 0.01 7.70
C ASP A 106 18.70 0.21 8.82
N GLU A 107 19.18 -0.89 9.41
CA GLU A 107 20.16 -0.88 10.52
C GLU A 107 21.50 -0.21 10.15
N HIS A 108 21.76 -0.02 8.86
CA HIS A 108 22.97 0.59 8.32
C HIS A 108 22.74 2.03 7.85
N GLY A 109 21.54 2.58 8.05
CA GLY A 109 21.18 3.90 7.57
C GLY A 109 20.94 3.96 6.07
N LYS A 110 20.71 2.83 5.40
CA LYS A 110 20.35 2.76 3.99
C LYS A 110 18.83 2.79 3.85
N GLN A 111 18.36 3.58 2.89
CA GLN A 111 16.94 3.66 2.56
C GLN A 111 16.53 2.49 1.67
N GLN A 112 15.43 1.85 2.02
CA GLN A 112 14.77 0.76 1.30
C GLN A 112 13.34 1.19 1.00
N PHE A 113 12.85 0.96 -0.21
CA PHE A 113 11.42 1.02 -0.50
C PHE A 113 10.76 -0.27 -0.02
N ILE A 114 9.71 -0.13 0.75
CA ILE A 114 8.99 -1.24 1.39
C ILE A 114 7.51 -1.20 1.03
N GLN A 115 6.89 -2.36 1.08
CA GLN A 115 5.45 -2.56 1.04
C GLN A 115 4.95 -2.80 2.47
N LEU A 116 3.84 -2.14 2.79
CA LEU A 116 3.07 -2.33 4.01
C LEU A 116 1.64 -2.65 3.58
N GLY A 117 1.35 -3.93 3.38
CA GLY A 117 0.01 -4.43 3.09
C GLY A 117 -0.76 -4.75 4.38
N HIS A 118 -2.02 -5.15 4.21
CA HIS A 118 -2.84 -5.66 5.33
C HIS A 118 -2.28 -6.97 5.88
N ASP A 119 -1.88 -7.88 5.00
CA ASP A 119 -1.43 -9.22 5.36
C ASP A 119 0.08 -9.43 5.18
N ASN A 120 0.76 -8.52 4.46
CA ASN A 120 2.17 -8.67 4.10
C ASN A 120 3.01 -7.41 4.36
N ALA A 121 4.31 -7.62 4.57
CA ALA A 121 5.29 -6.55 4.73
C ALA A 121 6.66 -7.00 4.23
N SER A 122 7.24 -6.31 3.24
CA SER A 122 8.57 -6.68 2.72
C SER A 122 9.28 -5.54 2.01
N ILE A 123 10.57 -5.74 1.74
CA ILE A 123 11.34 -4.85 0.87
C ILE A 123 10.87 -5.03 -0.59
N ILE A 124 10.55 -3.92 -1.24
CA ILE A 124 10.36 -3.85 -2.69
C ILE A 124 11.73 -3.79 -3.36
N THR A 125 12.55 -2.78 -3.03
CA THR A 125 13.85 -2.51 -3.64
C THR A 125 14.59 -1.38 -2.91
N ASP A 126 15.90 -1.22 -3.13
CA ASP A 126 16.67 -0.02 -2.79
C ASP A 126 16.85 0.96 -3.96
N ASP A 127 16.46 0.56 -5.17
CA ASP A 127 16.62 1.33 -6.40
C ASP A 127 15.35 2.16 -6.68
N PRO A 128 15.44 3.51 -6.67
CA PRO A 128 14.29 4.37 -6.93
C PRO A 128 13.68 4.18 -8.32
N LEU A 129 14.47 3.79 -9.33
CA LEU A 129 13.96 3.54 -10.68
C LEU A 129 13.16 2.23 -10.74
N VAL A 130 13.63 1.19 -10.07
CA VAL A 130 12.89 -0.07 -9.93
C VAL A 130 11.56 0.16 -9.20
N PHE A 131 11.57 0.99 -8.15
CA PHE A 131 10.36 1.36 -7.43
C PHE A 131 9.34 2.08 -8.33
N LEU A 132 9.79 3.05 -9.12
CA LEU A 132 8.92 3.74 -10.09
C LEU A 132 8.40 2.79 -11.18
N GLN A 133 9.23 1.87 -11.68
CA GLN A 133 8.79 0.85 -12.65
C GLN A 133 7.70 -0.04 -12.05
N TYR A 134 7.89 -0.53 -10.82
CA TYR A 134 6.92 -1.38 -10.11
C TYR A 134 5.56 -0.71 -10.01
N LEU A 135 5.52 0.54 -9.53
CA LEU A 135 4.26 1.30 -9.42
C LEU A 135 3.63 1.61 -10.80
N ALA A 136 4.44 1.73 -11.85
CA ALA A 136 3.97 1.95 -13.21
C ALA A 136 3.50 0.67 -13.92
N MET A 137 3.65 -0.52 -13.33
CA MET A 137 3.21 -1.78 -13.96
C MET A 137 1.68 -1.85 -14.12
N GLY A 138 0.93 -1.21 -13.23
CA GLY A 138 -0.53 -1.18 -13.30
C GLY A 138 -1.23 -2.36 -12.63
N TYR A 139 -0.60 -2.99 -11.63
CA TYR A 139 -1.31 -3.90 -10.71
C TYR A 139 -2.50 -3.14 -10.07
N PRO A 140 -3.69 -3.77 -9.90
CA PRO A 140 -4.83 -3.10 -9.28
C PRO A 140 -4.48 -2.55 -7.90
N GLU A 141 -3.90 -3.40 -7.06
CA GLU A 141 -3.49 -3.06 -5.70
C GLU A 141 -2.08 -3.60 -5.45
N PRO A 142 -1.01 -2.86 -5.81
CA PRO A 142 0.35 -3.32 -5.52
C PRO A 142 0.55 -3.68 -4.05
N GLY A 143 -0.09 -2.95 -3.13
CA GLY A 143 0.00 -3.22 -1.68
C GLY A 143 -0.62 -4.54 -1.22
N ALA A 144 -1.44 -5.17 -2.04
CA ALA A 144 -2.05 -6.48 -1.78
C ALA A 144 -1.39 -7.61 -2.60
N LEU A 145 -0.31 -7.32 -3.33
CA LEU A 145 0.40 -8.32 -4.11
C LEU A 145 1.21 -9.24 -3.18
N GLU A 146 1.00 -10.55 -3.29
CA GLU A 146 1.79 -11.57 -2.57
C GLU A 146 2.85 -12.17 -3.51
N GLY A 147 2.40 -12.71 -4.65
CA GLY A 147 3.25 -13.31 -5.68
C GLY A 147 3.72 -12.30 -6.73
N THR A 148 5.00 -12.35 -7.09
CA THR A 148 5.63 -11.41 -8.04
C THR A 148 5.83 -11.97 -9.44
N ASP A 149 5.56 -13.26 -9.70
CA ASP A 149 5.62 -13.91 -11.01
C ASP A 149 4.32 -13.78 -11.85
N ILE A 150 3.36 -12.99 -11.38
CA ILE A 150 2.11 -12.74 -12.09
C ILE A 150 2.13 -11.37 -12.78
N THR A 151 1.46 -11.29 -13.93
CA THR A 151 1.24 -10.03 -14.64
C THR A 151 0.13 -9.20 -13.96
N PRO A 152 0.05 -7.89 -14.21
CA PRO A 152 -1.06 -7.05 -13.75
C PRO A 152 -2.45 -7.58 -14.13
N LEU A 153 -2.58 -8.19 -15.32
CA LEU A 153 -3.85 -8.80 -15.75
C LEU A 153 -4.20 -10.04 -14.92
N GLN A 154 -3.23 -10.89 -14.60
CA GLN A 154 -3.46 -12.06 -13.75
C GLN A 154 -3.85 -11.65 -12.33
N SER A 155 -3.14 -10.69 -11.75
CA SER A 155 -3.49 -10.12 -10.44
C SER A 155 -4.91 -9.54 -10.43
N ALA A 156 -5.33 -8.86 -11.50
CA ALA A 156 -6.71 -8.37 -11.61
C ALA A 156 -7.75 -9.48 -11.74
N LEU A 157 -7.44 -10.56 -12.46
CA LEU A 157 -8.34 -11.72 -12.55
C LEU A 157 -8.52 -12.36 -11.17
N GLU A 158 -7.42 -12.54 -10.43
CA GLU A 158 -7.44 -13.06 -9.06
C GLU A 158 -8.25 -12.17 -8.12
N TYR A 159 -7.99 -10.86 -8.13
CA TYR A 159 -8.70 -9.87 -7.32
C TYR A 159 -10.22 -9.91 -7.53
N HIS A 160 -10.67 -10.14 -8.77
CA HIS A 160 -12.11 -10.21 -9.09
C HIS A 160 -12.70 -11.62 -9.05
N GLY A 161 -11.89 -12.67 -8.81
CA GLY A 161 -12.33 -14.06 -8.88
C GLY A 161 -12.74 -14.50 -10.30
N PHE A 162 -12.13 -13.91 -11.33
CA PHE A 162 -12.45 -14.17 -12.73
C PHE A 162 -11.53 -15.23 -13.35
N GLY A 163 -12.07 -16.04 -14.26
CA GLY A 163 -11.30 -17.09 -14.95
C GLY A 163 -10.58 -16.59 -16.20
N SER A 164 -11.03 -15.48 -16.79
CA SER A 164 -10.52 -14.97 -18.05
C SER A 164 -10.78 -13.47 -18.25
N ALA A 165 -10.01 -12.84 -19.11
CA ALA A 165 -10.19 -11.41 -19.43
C ALA A 165 -11.56 -11.08 -20.05
N SER A 166 -12.26 -12.05 -20.65
CA SER A 166 -13.61 -11.85 -21.17
C SER A 166 -14.69 -11.72 -20.09
N ASP A 167 -14.36 -12.08 -18.84
CA ASP A 167 -15.27 -11.98 -17.70
C ASP A 167 -15.35 -10.54 -17.16
N PHE A 168 -14.40 -9.68 -17.52
CA PHE A 168 -14.45 -8.26 -17.17
C PHE A 168 -15.60 -7.54 -17.88
N ALA A 169 -16.38 -6.78 -17.09
CA ALA A 169 -17.13 -5.67 -17.66
C ALA A 169 -16.16 -4.62 -18.24
N PRO A 170 -16.54 -3.85 -19.28
CA PRO A 170 -15.65 -2.88 -19.93
C PRO A 170 -14.98 -1.86 -18.99
N ASN A 171 -15.59 -1.56 -17.84
CA ASN A 171 -15.10 -0.61 -16.85
C ASN A 171 -14.27 -1.24 -15.71
N LEU A 172 -14.15 -2.57 -15.69
CA LEU A 172 -13.39 -3.33 -14.68
C LEU A 172 -12.07 -3.86 -15.21
N SER A 173 -11.85 -3.81 -16.53
CA SER A 173 -10.55 -4.20 -17.11
C SER A 173 -9.44 -3.28 -16.59
N PRO A 174 -8.27 -3.83 -16.22
CA PRO A 174 -7.14 -3.03 -15.77
C PRO A 174 -6.75 -1.95 -16.78
N ILE A 175 -6.53 -0.74 -16.28
CA ILE A 175 -6.09 0.42 -17.04
C ILE A 175 -4.61 0.61 -16.73
N LEU A 176 -3.75 0.47 -17.74
CA LEU A 176 -2.33 0.70 -17.55
C LEU A 176 -2.02 2.21 -17.51
N PRO A 177 -1.07 2.66 -16.68
CA PRO A 177 -0.71 4.08 -16.56
C PRO A 177 0.21 4.54 -17.72
N ILE A 178 -0.26 4.41 -18.97
CA ILE A 178 0.54 4.54 -20.20
C ILE A 178 1.33 5.86 -20.27
N ALA A 179 0.74 6.97 -19.83
CA ALA A 179 1.43 8.26 -19.86
C ALA A 179 2.61 8.29 -18.89
N PHE A 180 2.46 7.71 -17.69
CA PHE A 180 3.55 7.60 -16.73
C PHE A 180 4.62 6.60 -17.19
N GLN A 181 4.23 5.46 -17.75
CA GLN A 181 5.17 4.52 -18.40
C GLN A 181 5.97 5.20 -19.51
N GLY A 182 5.31 6.00 -20.35
CA GLY A 182 5.96 6.78 -21.41
C GLY A 182 6.94 7.83 -20.87
N PHE A 183 6.65 8.45 -19.73
CA PHE A 183 7.62 9.32 -19.05
C PHE A 183 8.85 8.53 -18.59
N LEU A 184 8.67 7.40 -17.91
CA LEU A 184 9.79 6.58 -17.42
C LEU A 184 10.68 6.10 -18.57
N GLN A 185 10.09 5.65 -19.68
CA GLN A 185 10.83 5.28 -20.88
C GLN A 185 11.63 6.46 -21.45
N ASN A 186 11.00 7.61 -21.65
CA ASN A 186 11.66 8.74 -22.30
C ASN A 186 12.72 9.41 -21.41
N ARG A 187 12.47 9.48 -20.10
CA ARG A 187 13.32 10.21 -19.14
C ARG A 187 14.46 9.36 -18.61
N PHE A 188 14.20 8.08 -18.34
CA PHE A 188 15.14 7.17 -17.68
C PHE A 188 15.52 5.96 -18.54
N ASN A 189 14.95 5.81 -19.75
CA ASN A 189 15.17 4.66 -20.63
C ASN A 189 14.80 3.33 -19.94
N LEU A 190 13.65 3.33 -19.27
CA LEU A 190 13.12 2.19 -18.53
C LEU A 190 11.92 1.58 -19.24
N ASP A 191 12.09 0.33 -19.68
CA ASP A 191 10.97 -0.50 -20.14
C ASP A 191 10.19 -1.04 -18.94
N ILE A 192 8.87 -1.24 -19.11
CA ILE A 192 8.04 -1.87 -18.07
C ILE A 192 7.99 -3.37 -18.34
N PRO A 193 8.53 -4.23 -17.44
CA PRO A 193 8.51 -5.66 -17.65
C PRO A 193 7.12 -6.26 -17.42
N ALA A 194 7.00 -7.56 -17.71
CA ALA A 194 5.73 -8.28 -17.58
C ALA A 194 5.34 -8.53 -16.11
N THR A 195 6.32 -8.81 -15.26
CA THR A 195 6.10 -9.18 -13.86
C THR A 195 7.04 -8.42 -12.92
N ALA A 196 6.64 -8.22 -11.65
CA ALA A 196 7.49 -7.60 -10.64
C ALA A 196 8.76 -8.43 -10.39
N ARG A 197 8.71 -9.75 -10.56
CA ARG A 197 9.88 -10.63 -10.44
C ARG A 197 10.96 -10.33 -11.47
N ASP A 198 10.58 -9.89 -12.67
CA ASP A 198 11.53 -9.50 -13.71
C ASP A 198 12.32 -8.23 -13.33
N LEU A 199 11.82 -7.44 -12.37
CA LEU A 199 12.56 -6.32 -11.75
C LEU A 199 13.51 -6.77 -10.63
N GLY A 200 13.54 -8.05 -10.30
CA GLY A 200 14.29 -8.60 -9.17
C GLY A 200 13.58 -8.47 -7.82
N ILE A 201 12.30 -8.08 -7.81
CA ILE A 201 11.47 -8.03 -6.61
C ILE A 201 11.12 -9.46 -6.20
N LYS A 202 11.23 -9.77 -4.90
CA LYS A 202 10.88 -11.06 -4.33
C LYS A 202 9.40 -11.09 -3.96
N ASP A 203 8.87 -12.28 -3.75
CA ASP A 203 7.51 -12.43 -3.21
C ASP A 203 7.40 -11.77 -1.84
N PHE A 204 6.26 -11.15 -1.60
CA PHE A 204 5.99 -10.43 -0.36
C PHE A 204 5.59 -11.44 0.72
N VAL A 205 6.22 -11.32 1.88
CA VAL A 205 6.03 -12.24 3.01
C VAL A 205 4.88 -11.79 3.89
N GLU A 206 4.10 -12.75 4.37
CA GLU A 206 3.07 -12.54 5.39
C GLU A 206 3.70 -12.15 6.73
N TYR A 207 2.99 -11.36 7.55
CA TYR A 207 3.50 -10.90 8.87
C TYR A 207 3.88 -12.05 9.84
N ASN A 208 3.28 -13.23 9.68
CA ASN A 208 3.44 -14.38 10.56
C ASN A 208 4.37 -15.47 9.97
N ASP A 209 5.07 -15.19 8.87
CA ASP A 209 6.01 -16.16 8.28
C ASP A 209 7.27 -16.31 9.14
N GLU A 210 7.28 -17.32 10.01
CA GLU A 210 8.43 -17.69 10.86
C GLU A 210 9.69 -18.06 10.05
N GLY A 211 9.54 -18.41 8.77
CA GLY A 211 10.61 -18.77 7.85
C GLY A 211 11.21 -17.59 7.09
N THR A 212 10.69 -16.37 7.29
CA THR A 212 11.11 -15.21 6.51
C THR A 212 12.59 -14.89 6.66
N THR A 213 13.18 -14.44 5.55
CA THR A 213 14.52 -13.85 5.52
C THR A 213 14.50 -12.41 5.04
N ASP A 214 13.31 -11.82 4.87
CA ASP A 214 13.16 -10.42 4.51
C ASP A 214 13.62 -9.53 5.69
N PRO A 215 14.63 -8.66 5.49
CA PRO A 215 15.16 -7.84 6.58
C PRO A 215 14.15 -6.88 7.18
N PHE A 216 13.21 -6.37 6.38
CA PHE A 216 12.19 -5.45 6.87
C PHE A 216 11.16 -6.19 7.71
N ALA A 217 10.68 -7.35 7.26
CA ALA A 217 9.77 -8.20 8.03
C ALA A 217 10.39 -8.59 9.39
N LEU A 218 11.65 -9.05 9.38
CA LEU A 218 12.38 -9.38 10.60
C LEU A 218 12.54 -8.20 11.56
N TRP A 219 12.84 -7.02 11.02
CA TRP A 219 12.91 -5.79 11.81
C TRP A 219 11.54 -5.46 12.42
N LEU A 220 10.48 -5.54 11.61
CA LEU A 220 9.13 -5.21 12.03
C LEU A 220 8.64 -6.12 13.16
N THR A 221 8.89 -7.42 13.05
CA THR A 221 8.64 -8.39 14.14
C THR A 221 9.41 -8.00 15.40
N SER A 222 10.68 -7.58 15.27
CA SER A 222 11.53 -7.24 16.43
C SER A 222 11.09 -5.98 17.19
N VAL A 223 10.38 -5.06 16.53
CA VAL A 223 9.89 -3.81 17.14
C VAL A 223 8.40 -3.85 17.49
N THR A 224 7.67 -4.87 17.00
CA THR A 224 6.27 -5.08 17.35
C THR A 224 6.20 -5.77 18.71
N PRO A 225 5.53 -5.18 19.71
CA PRO A 225 5.40 -5.80 21.02
C PRO A 225 4.49 -7.03 20.94
N GLU A 226 4.82 -8.05 21.73
CA GLU A 226 3.92 -9.18 21.94
C GLU A 226 2.58 -8.70 22.54
N PRO A 227 1.44 -9.24 22.08
CA PRO A 227 0.15 -8.94 22.67
C PRO A 227 0.14 -9.24 24.18
N THR A 228 -0.44 -8.34 24.96
CA THR A 228 -0.61 -8.55 26.40
C THR A 228 -1.67 -9.62 26.67
N GLU A 229 -1.63 -10.26 27.84
CA GLU A 229 -2.68 -11.22 28.25
C GLU A 229 -4.09 -10.62 28.20
N ALA A 230 -4.22 -9.32 28.44
CA ALA A 230 -5.50 -8.62 28.38
C ALA A 230 -5.99 -8.45 26.94
N GLU A 231 -5.10 -8.14 26.00
CA GLU A 231 -5.41 -8.06 24.57
C GLU A 231 -5.77 -9.44 24.02
N LEU A 232 -5.00 -10.47 24.34
CA LEU A 232 -5.32 -11.85 23.98
C LEU A 232 -6.67 -12.31 24.55
N ALA A 233 -6.97 -11.96 25.82
CA ALA A 233 -8.25 -12.29 26.42
C ALA A 233 -9.42 -11.55 25.74
N TYR A 234 -9.20 -10.29 25.33
CA TYR A 234 -10.17 -9.50 24.58
C TYR A 234 -10.41 -10.10 23.18
N GLU A 235 -9.35 -10.46 22.46
CA GLU A 235 -9.44 -11.14 21.16
C GLU A 235 -10.20 -12.46 21.26
N MET A 236 -9.89 -13.29 22.26
CA MET A 236 -10.61 -14.53 22.51
C MET A 236 -12.11 -14.29 22.79
N GLU A 237 -12.45 -13.23 23.51
CA GLU A 237 -13.84 -12.87 23.78
C GLU A 237 -14.55 -12.32 22.54
N LEU A 238 -13.84 -11.55 21.71
CA LEU A 238 -14.33 -11.08 20.42
C LEU A 238 -14.63 -12.27 19.49
N MET A 239 -13.72 -13.23 19.40
CA MET A 239 -13.90 -14.45 18.60
C MET A 239 -15.09 -15.26 19.10
N ARG A 240 -15.24 -15.46 20.41
CA ARG A 240 -16.44 -16.11 20.98
C ARG A 240 -17.72 -15.34 20.66
N THR A 241 -17.66 -14.02 20.68
CA THR A 241 -18.81 -13.17 20.35
C THR A 241 -19.19 -13.34 18.88
N ILE A 242 -18.22 -13.34 17.97
CA ILE A 242 -18.43 -13.59 16.54
C ILE A 242 -18.99 -15.00 16.31
N ASP A 243 -18.42 -16.03 16.94
CA ASP A 243 -18.91 -17.41 16.88
C ASP A 243 -20.37 -17.50 17.34
N SER A 244 -20.74 -16.75 18.38
CA SER A 244 -22.11 -16.71 18.91
C SER A 244 -23.13 -16.10 17.95
N LEU A 245 -22.69 -15.25 17.01
CA LEU A 245 -23.55 -14.71 15.96
C LEU A 245 -23.96 -15.80 14.95
N ASN A 246 -23.22 -16.92 14.89
CA ASN A 246 -23.47 -18.02 13.98
C ASN A 246 -23.67 -17.53 12.53
N LEU A 247 -22.74 -16.69 12.06
CA LEU A 247 -22.74 -16.19 10.69
C LEU A 247 -22.50 -17.37 9.73
N GLN A 248 -23.22 -17.36 8.61
CA GLN A 248 -23.08 -18.34 7.53
C GLN A 248 -22.66 -17.60 6.27
N ASP A 249 -21.84 -18.22 5.42
CA ASP A 249 -21.41 -17.63 4.14
C ASP A 249 -22.59 -17.28 3.22
N SER A 250 -23.75 -17.92 3.42
CA SER A 250 -24.99 -17.64 2.69
C SER A 250 -25.84 -16.51 3.29
N ASP A 251 -25.46 -15.94 4.44
CA ASP A 251 -26.23 -14.86 5.06
C ASP A 251 -26.16 -13.60 4.21
N SER A 252 -27.31 -12.96 4.00
CA SER A 252 -27.37 -11.66 3.35
C SER A 252 -26.82 -10.56 4.26
N SER A 253 -26.38 -9.43 3.70
CA SER A 253 -25.92 -8.28 4.50
C SER A 253 -26.97 -7.80 5.51
N GLU A 254 -28.27 -7.86 5.17
CA GLU A 254 -29.36 -7.54 6.10
C GLU A 254 -29.41 -8.52 7.27
N THR A 255 -29.29 -9.82 6.99
CA THR A 255 -29.25 -10.89 8.01
C THR A 255 -28.04 -10.75 8.93
N ILE A 256 -26.88 -10.40 8.38
CA ILE A 256 -25.65 -10.14 9.15
C ILE A 256 -25.88 -8.94 10.10
N LEU A 257 -26.46 -7.85 9.60
CA LEU A 257 -26.76 -6.66 10.40
C LEU A 257 -27.78 -6.95 11.52
N GLU A 258 -28.81 -7.74 11.25
CA GLU A 258 -29.78 -8.17 12.28
C GLU A 258 -29.10 -8.99 13.38
N LYS A 259 -28.24 -9.95 13.01
CA LYS A 259 -27.47 -10.76 13.96
C LYS A 259 -26.55 -9.89 14.81
N ILE A 260 -25.81 -8.98 14.19
CA ILE A 260 -24.96 -8.00 14.91
C ILE A 260 -25.82 -7.14 15.85
N GLY A 261 -27.01 -6.72 15.42
CA GLY A 261 -27.95 -5.94 16.23
C GLY A 261 -28.33 -6.63 17.54
N THR A 262 -28.33 -7.97 17.60
CA THR A 262 -28.60 -8.72 18.83
C THR A 262 -27.55 -8.53 19.93
N LEU A 263 -26.34 -8.10 19.58
CA LEU A 263 -25.28 -7.79 20.55
C LEU A 263 -25.55 -6.50 21.33
N PHE A 264 -26.35 -5.59 20.76
CA PHE A 264 -26.61 -4.26 21.30
C PHE A 264 -27.99 -4.13 21.95
N ASN A 265 -28.80 -5.19 21.93
CA ASN A 265 -30.06 -5.19 22.65
C ASN A 265 -29.77 -5.25 24.17
N PRO A 266 -30.35 -4.33 24.98
CA PRO A 266 -30.16 -4.35 26.40
C PRO A 266 -30.65 -5.71 26.95
N LYS A 267 -29.76 -6.40 27.65
CA LYS A 267 -30.15 -7.58 28.44
C LYS A 267 -31.00 -7.07 29.60
N ASP A 268 -32.27 -7.46 29.64
CA ASP A 268 -33.17 -7.31 30.79
C ASP A 268 -32.58 -7.96 32.07
#